data_AF-G0VJL9-F1
#
_entry.id   AF-G0VJL9-F1
#
_cell.length_a   1.000
_cell.length_b   1.000
_cell.length_c   1.000
_cell.angle_alpha   90.00
_cell.angle_beta   90.00
_cell.angle_gamma   90.00
#
_symmetry.space_group_name_H-M   'P 1'
#
loop_
_entity.id
_entity.type
_entity.pdbx_description
1 polymer ?
#
loop_
_entity_poly.entity_id
_entity_poly.type
_entity_poly.pdbx_seq_one_letter_code
_entity_poly.pdbx_strand_id
1 'polypeptide(L)'
;MRLNDDDQVTKFSASTVHLEHITTALNCLTPFGTKDDVLIFIDADGLSFVRENNHVIRIQLLLSRELFMSYLYRSEVIEDEEGANHMKLCVKINHILDSVNVTNRNLDDVVECTISYDGHGSPFVFIFEDSMILERVEYSTYVIKDMDNTGLTLDKDHVIFECIMKGDVLYKALKELKEIDCKECYVYVKTSSDGDEDVFAFISKSELGFSKIRLPSNKSIIEKLQVYENDSTTICHDVPAIGFFDFASFDKIRMSTKIASKVLFRMDVHGLLSVNILSQTDDIVITDKTVATKSFDTTNKRLQLPKDYPGIVIEVCMIEKEALDDYSQREIELLMQTNELGETVRNVKGKSKKRVNPNYNDRNDVNNNLLQMENHKKIRIPESNNIQEEKDDQDNHEEEDQSNNSTYPYGTNDLPLFF
;
A
#
# COMPACT_ATOMS: atom_id res chain seq x y z
N MET A 1 -6.57 -30.86 47.29
CA MET A 1 -7.45 -31.62 46.40
C MET A 1 -7.15 -31.11 45.00
N ARG A 2 -6.29 -31.82 44.26
CA ARG A 2 -5.93 -31.48 42.88
C ARG A 2 -7.11 -31.88 42.01
N LEU A 3 -7.75 -30.91 41.38
CA LEU A 3 -8.76 -31.14 40.35
C LEU A 3 -8.08 -30.78 39.03
N ASN A 4 -7.73 -31.83 38.29
CA ASN A 4 -7.59 -31.92 36.84
C ASN A 4 -7.48 -30.58 36.08
N ASP A 5 -6.24 -30.16 35.82
CA ASP A 5 -5.92 -29.44 34.59
C ASP A 5 -6.12 -30.45 33.44
N ASP A 6 -7.30 -30.49 32.85
CA ASP A 6 -7.42 -30.98 31.49
C ASP A 6 -6.60 -30.01 30.62
N ASP A 7 -5.53 -30.54 30.03
CA ASP A 7 -4.69 -29.95 29.00
C ASP A 7 -5.55 -29.44 27.81
N GLN A 8 -6.28 -28.35 27.99
CA GLN A 8 -6.55 -27.45 26.87
C GLN A 8 -5.23 -26.77 26.55
N VAL A 9 -4.44 -27.48 25.74
CA VAL A 9 -3.19 -26.98 25.22
C VAL A 9 -3.50 -25.72 24.43
N THR A 10 -3.21 -24.56 25.01
CA THR A 10 -3.38 -23.27 24.34
C THR A 10 -2.63 -23.28 23.02
N LYS A 11 -3.36 -23.08 21.91
CA LYS A 11 -2.77 -23.19 20.57
C LYS A 11 -1.97 -21.95 20.21
N PHE A 12 -2.47 -20.78 20.59
CA PHE A 12 -1.80 -19.50 20.46
C PHE A 12 -1.86 -18.70 21.76
N SER A 13 -0.71 -18.16 22.19
CA SER A 13 -0.61 -17.20 23.28
C SER A 13 0.54 -16.23 23.04
N ALA A 14 0.33 -14.94 23.25
CA ALA A 14 1.39 -13.93 23.18
C ALA A 14 1.20 -12.86 24.27
N SER A 15 2.27 -12.46 24.94
CA SER A 15 2.25 -11.46 26.02
C SER A 15 3.13 -10.26 25.68
N THR A 16 2.68 -9.05 26.02
CA THR A 16 3.43 -7.80 25.86
C THR A 16 3.09 -6.78 26.93
N VAL A 17 4.01 -5.87 27.21
CA VAL A 17 3.78 -4.66 28.03
C VAL A 17 3.63 -3.40 27.19
N HIS A 18 3.85 -3.50 25.87
CA HIS A 18 3.82 -2.37 24.94
C HIS A 18 2.42 -2.11 24.39
N LEU A 19 1.44 -1.99 25.29
CA LEU A 19 0.02 -1.86 24.92
C LEU A 19 -0.24 -0.59 24.09
N GLU A 20 0.47 0.50 24.37
CA GLU A 20 0.36 1.76 23.61
C GLU A 20 0.66 1.56 22.11
N HIS A 21 1.70 0.79 21.78
CA HIS A 21 2.07 0.52 20.39
C HIS A 21 1.00 -0.32 19.67
N ILE A 22 0.48 -1.36 20.33
CA ILE A 22 -0.63 -2.19 19.78
C ILE A 22 -1.88 -1.33 19.58
N THR A 23 -2.26 -0.54 20.59
CA THR A 23 -3.43 0.35 20.53
C THR A 23 -3.33 1.31 19.34
N THR A 24 -2.17 1.95 19.21
CA THR A 24 -1.88 2.91 18.16
C THR A 24 -1.92 2.26 16.77
N ALA A 25 -1.37 1.06 16.64
CA ALA A 25 -1.41 0.28 15.41
C ALA A 25 -2.84 -0.15 15.04
N LEU A 26 -3.61 -0.71 15.98
CA LEU A 26 -4.99 -1.13 15.74
C LEU A 26 -5.90 0.06 15.37
N ASN A 27 -5.67 1.23 15.93
CA ASN A 27 -6.39 2.45 15.57
C ASN A 27 -6.20 2.85 14.09
N CYS A 28 -5.10 2.44 13.46
CA CYS A 28 -4.86 2.67 12.03
C CYS A 28 -5.83 1.90 11.12
N LEU A 29 -6.44 0.82 11.62
CA LEU A 29 -7.44 0.04 10.89
C LEU A 29 -8.82 0.71 10.88
N THR A 30 -9.09 1.63 11.82
CA THR A 30 -10.43 2.22 12.01
C THR A 30 -10.99 2.93 10.77
N PRO A 31 -10.22 3.67 9.96
CA PRO A 31 -10.73 4.34 8.77
C PRO A 31 -11.12 3.39 7.62
N PHE A 32 -10.75 2.11 7.72
CA PHE A 32 -10.92 1.11 6.65
C PHE A 32 -12.11 0.21 6.94
N GLY A 33 -13.21 0.40 6.21
CA GLY A 33 -14.37 -0.48 6.24
C GLY A 33 -15.60 0.18 6.86
N THR A 34 -16.77 -0.19 6.36
CA THR A 34 -18.08 0.28 6.85
C THR A 34 -18.63 -0.61 7.97
N LYS A 35 -18.17 -1.86 8.04
CA LYS A 35 -18.48 -2.83 9.08
C LYS A 35 -17.31 -2.94 10.05
N ASP A 36 -17.59 -3.14 11.32
CA ASP A 36 -16.56 -3.26 12.37
C ASP A 36 -15.76 -4.59 12.32
N ASP A 37 -15.97 -5.42 11.30
CA ASP A 37 -15.30 -6.70 11.17
C ASP A 37 -13.81 -6.52 10.83
N VAL A 38 -12.95 -7.27 11.50
CA VAL A 38 -11.51 -7.39 11.18
C VAL A 38 -11.15 -8.86 11.09
N LEU A 39 -10.49 -9.23 9.99
CA LEU A 39 -9.97 -10.57 9.80
C LEU A 39 -8.58 -10.66 10.42
N ILE A 40 -8.35 -11.67 11.24
CA ILE A 40 -7.08 -11.87 11.95
C ILE A 40 -6.47 -13.19 11.52
N PHE A 41 -5.21 -13.14 11.12
CA PHE A 41 -4.35 -14.29 10.86
C PHE A 41 -3.29 -14.37 11.95
N ILE A 42 -3.03 -15.58 12.44
CA ILE A 42 -2.02 -15.87 13.47
C ILE A 42 -1.12 -16.99 12.96
N ASP A 43 0.19 -16.76 12.96
CA ASP A 43 1.19 -17.69 12.44
C ASP A 43 2.47 -17.67 13.29
N ALA A 44 3.57 -18.23 12.79
CA ALA A 44 4.83 -18.25 13.53
C ALA A 44 5.57 -16.90 13.56
N ASP A 45 5.20 -15.96 12.69
CA ASP A 45 5.89 -14.69 12.45
C ASP A 45 5.17 -13.52 13.13
N GLY A 46 3.86 -13.62 13.40
CA GLY A 46 3.12 -12.59 14.13
C GLY A 46 1.59 -12.70 14.06
N LEU A 47 0.92 -11.57 14.30
CA LEU A 47 -0.52 -11.40 14.08
C LEU A 47 -0.75 -10.41 12.95
N SER A 48 -1.52 -10.81 11.95
CA SER A 48 -1.96 -9.94 10.85
C SER A 48 -3.43 -9.58 10.98
N PHE A 49 -3.76 -8.30 10.89
CA PHE A 49 -5.12 -7.76 10.92
C PHE A 49 -5.45 -7.17 9.56
N VAL A 50 -6.52 -7.65 8.93
CA VAL A 50 -6.91 -7.25 7.59
C VAL A 50 -8.31 -6.64 7.62
N ARG A 51 -8.44 -5.48 6.98
CA ARG A 51 -9.73 -4.85 6.68
C ARG A 51 -9.76 -4.37 5.25
N GLU A 52 -10.94 -4.34 4.69
CA GLU A 52 -11.16 -3.95 3.31
C GLU A 52 -12.39 -3.04 3.22
N ASN A 53 -12.42 -2.19 2.20
CA ASN A 53 -13.56 -1.34 1.90
C ASN A 53 -13.90 -1.40 0.42
N ASN A 54 -15.02 -2.06 0.12
CA ASN A 54 -15.65 -2.15 -1.21
C ASN A 54 -14.73 -2.68 -2.33
N HIS A 55 -13.75 -3.53 -2.03
CA HIS A 55 -12.73 -4.00 -2.99
C HIS A 55 -11.90 -2.88 -3.64
N VAL A 56 -11.99 -1.63 -3.15
CA VAL A 56 -11.22 -0.48 -3.67
C VAL A 56 -9.95 -0.28 -2.86
N ILE A 57 -10.01 -0.53 -1.56
CA ILE A 57 -8.88 -0.32 -0.65
C ILE A 57 -8.84 -1.40 0.44
N ARG A 58 -7.65 -1.97 0.66
CA ARG A 58 -7.35 -2.96 1.69
C ARG A 58 -6.22 -2.44 2.57
N ILE A 59 -6.33 -2.67 3.87
CA ILE A 59 -5.25 -2.49 4.83
C ILE A 59 -4.91 -3.84 5.48
N GLN A 60 -3.62 -4.11 5.61
CA GLN A 60 -3.07 -5.21 6.38
C GLN A 60 -2.07 -4.64 7.39
N LEU A 61 -2.35 -4.85 8.66
CA LEU A 61 -1.45 -4.52 9.76
C LEU A 61 -0.82 -5.81 10.27
N LEU A 62 0.51 -5.90 10.26
CA LEU A 62 1.28 -6.98 10.86
C LEU A 62 1.92 -6.51 12.17
N LEU A 63 1.61 -7.23 13.23
CA LEU A 63 2.32 -7.19 14.50
C LEU A 63 3.29 -8.37 14.55
N SER A 64 4.57 -8.12 14.30
CA SER A 64 5.61 -9.14 14.34
C SER A 64 5.74 -9.74 15.75
N ARG A 65 6.10 -11.02 15.82
CA ARG A 65 6.40 -11.75 17.06
C ARG A 65 7.40 -11.01 17.96
N GLU A 66 8.29 -10.19 17.38
CA GLU A 66 9.32 -9.43 18.11
C GLU A 66 8.73 -8.30 18.97
N LEU A 67 7.46 -7.92 18.75
CA LEU A 67 6.71 -6.98 19.59
C LEU A 67 6.28 -7.59 20.94
N PHE A 68 6.35 -8.92 21.07
CA PHE A 68 5.87 -9.66 22.22
C PHE A 68 7.03 -10.17 23.08
N MET A 69 6.87 -10.09 24.39
CA MET A 69 7.80 -10.67 25.36
C MET A 69 7.75 -12.20 25.35
N SER A 70 6.56 -12.75 25.11
CA SER A 70 6.33 -14.18 24.93
C SER A 70 5.48 -14.37 23.67
N TYR A 71 5.82 -15.36 22.86
CA TYR A 71 5.04 -15.71 21.67
C TYR A 71 5.07 -17.22 21.48
N LEU A 72 3.92 -17.86 21.70
CA LEU A 72 3.70 -19.29 21.54
C LEU A 72 2.65 -19.50 20.45
N TYR A 73 3.07 -20.13 19.36
CA TYR A 73 2.18 -20.56 18.28
C TYR A 73 2.44 -22.03 17.97
N ARG A 74 1.39 -22.85 18.05
CA ARG A 74 1.42 -24.26 17.67
C ARG A 74 0.70 -24.42 16.35
N SER A 75 1.48 -24.70 15.31
CA SER A 75 0.97 -25.08 14.00
C SER A 75 0.25 -26.42 14.09
N GLU A 76 -0.98 -26.48 13.60
CA GLU A 76 -1.66 -27.73 13.31
C GLU A 76 -1.40 -28.06 11.85
N VAL A 77 -0.53 -29.05 11.60
CA VAL A 77 -0.38 -29.63 10.27
C VAL A 77 -1.63 -30.47 10.03
N ILE A 78 -2.67 -29.86 9.45
CA ILE A 78 -3.83 -30.61 8.97
C ILE A 78 -3.43 -31.19 7.62
N GLU A 79 -3.33 -32.52 7.54
CA GLU A 79 -2.83 -33.26 6.36
C GLU A 79 -3.73 -33.14 5.11
N ASP A 80 -4.89 -32.47 5.20
CA ASP A 80 -5.93 -32.45 4.17
C ASP A 80 -6.16 -31.07 3.49
N GLU A 81 -5.49 -30.00 3.93
CA GLU A 81 -5.51 -28.70 3.23
C GLU A 81 -4.09 -28.28 2.87
N GLU A 82 -3.78 -28.24 1.57
CA GLU A 82 -2.51 -27.73 1.06
C GLU A 82 -2.26 -26.28 1.53
N GLY A 83 -1.47 -26.11 2.59
CA GLY A 83 -0.61 -24.93 2.74
C GLY A 83 -0.97 -23.85 3.76
N ALA A 84 -2.06 -23.95 4.54
CA ALA A 84 -2.37 -22.92 5.53
C ALA A 84 -1.72 -23.17 6.90
N ASN A 85 -0.45 -22.78 7.06
CA ASN A 85 0.27 -22.80 8.35
C ASN A 85 -0.12 -21.63 9.29
N HIS A 86 -1.39 -21.25 9.31
CA HIS A 86 -1.90 -20.10 10.05
C HIS A 86 -3.30 -20.37 10.62
N MET A 87 -3.64 -19.77 11.76
CA MET A 87 -5.01 -19.72 12.26
C MET A 87 -5.71 -18.49 11.72
N LYS A 88 -7.02 -18.62 11.46
CA LYS A 88 -7.86 -17.55 10.91
C LYS A 88 -9.10 -17.35 11.76
N LEU A 89 -9.36 -16.11 12.16
CA LEU A 89 -10.55 -15.74 12.94
C LEU A 89 -11.03 -14.33 12.58
N CYS A 90 -12.30 -14.04 12.79
CA CYS A 90 -12.84 -12.69 12.64
C CYS A 90 -13.52 -12.23 13.93
N VAL A 91 -13.32 -10.95 14.25
CA VAL A 91 -13.82 -10.27 15.45
C VAL A 91 -14.19 -8.84 15.11
N LYS A 92 -14.96 -8.19 15.99
CA LYS A 92 -15.26 -6.76 15.85
C LYS A 92 -14.11 -5.92 16.40
N ILE A 93 -13.50 -5.08 15.56
CA ILE A 93 -12.35 -4.25 15.93
C ILE A 93 -12.66 -3.30 17.08
N ASN A 94 -13.87 -2.73 17.11
CA ASN A 94 -14.28 -1.80 18.19
C ASN A 94 -14.26 -2.49 19.55
N HIS A 95 -14.60 -3.78 19.63
CA HIS A 95 -14.55 -4.50 20.91
C HIS A 95 -13.12 -4.64 21.44
N ILE A 96 -12.15 -4.91 20.55
CA ILE A 96 -10.72 -4.96 20.91
C ILE A 96 -10.25 -3.57 21.35
N LEU A 97 -10.56 -2.54 20.54
CA LEU A 97 -10.14 -1.17 20.81
C LEU A 97 -10.72 -0.65 22.13
N ASP A 98 -11.97 -0.95 22.44
CA ASP A 98 -12.61 -0.51 23.69
C ASP A 98 -11.88 -1.04 24.92
N SER A 99 -11.57 -2.35 24.96
CA SER A 99 -10.87 -2.93 26.11
C SER A 99 -9.44 -2.42 26.23
N VAL A 100 -8.70 -2.40 25.12
CA VAL A 100 -7.33 -1.92 25.10
C VAL A 100 -7.24 -0.44 25.51
N ASN A 101 -8.19 0.41 25.06
CA ASN A 101 -8.25 1.83 25.43
C ASN A 101 -8.69 2.07 26.88
N VAL A 102 -9.48 1.19 27.48
CA VAL A 102 -9.87 1.30 28.90
C VAL A 102 -8.66 1.03 29.78
N THR A 103 -7.92 -0.03 29.47
CA THR A 103 -6.73 -0.43 30.22
C THR A 103 -5.59 0.58 30.10
N ASN A 104 -5.41 1.20 28.93
CA ASN A 104 -4.34 2.18 28.68
C ASN A 104 -4.54 3.56 29.36
N ARG A 105 -5.60 3.76 30.16
CA ARG A 105 -5.86 5.04 30.86
C ARG A 105 -5.06 5.20 32.16
N ASN A 106 -4.59 4.10 32.73
CA ASN A 106 -3.81 4.10 33.97
C ASN A 106 -2.32 4.23 33.64
N LEU A 107 -1.87 5.46 33.40
CA LEU A 107 -0.48 5.77 32.99
C LEU A 107 0.57 5.49 34.10
N ASP A 108 0.13 5.27 35.33
CA ASP A 108 1.02 5.11 36.48
C ASP A 108 1.45 3.66 36.72
N ASP A 109 0.77 2.66 36.11
CA ASP A 109 1.06 1.24 36.26
C ASP A 109 1.41 0.58 34.92
N VAL A 110 2.43 -0.27 34.92
CA VAL A 110 2.77 -1.11 33.75
C VAL A 110 1.76 -2.25 33.68
N VAL A 111 0.98 -2.28 32.60
CA VAL A 111 -0.01 -3.34 32.36
C VAL A 111 0.55 -4.36 31.39
N GLU A 112 0.57 -5.62 31.79
CA GLU A 112 0.85 -6.75 30.91
C GLU A 112 -0.43 -7.19 30.20
N CYS A 113 -0.36 -7.34 28.87
CA CYS A 113 -1.44 -7.83 28.04
C CYS A 113 -1.06 -9.19 27.46
N THR A 114 -1.84 -10.21 27.77
CA THR A 114 -1.74 -11.55 27.19
C THR A 114 -2.93 -11.81 26.26
N ILE A 115 -2.63 -12.16 25.02
CA ILE A 115 -3.60 -12.50 23.97
C ILE A 115 -3.55 -14.00 23.75
N SER A 116 -4.70 -14.68 23.67
CA SER A 116 -4.75 -16.13 23.41
C SER A 116 -5.91 -16.55 22.52
N TYR A 117 -5.70 -17.66 21.80
CA TYR A 117 -6.69 -18.27 20.92
C TYR A 117 -6.49 -19.78 20.79
N ASP A 118 -7.57 -20.55 20.94
CA ASP A 118 -7.52 -22.02 20.95
C ASP A 118 -8.05 -22.66 19.65
N GLY A 119 -8.30 -21.85 18.62
CA GLY A 119 -8.79 -22.32 17.32
C GLY A 119 -10.30 -22.18 17.12
N HIS A 120 -10.79 -22.79 16.05
CA HIS A 120 -12.18 -22.63 15.60
C HIS A 120 -13.22 -22.93 16.69
N GLY A 121 -14.16 -21.99 16.88
CA GLY A 121 -15.22 -22.09 17.88
C GLY A 121 -14.85 -21.57 19.26
N SER A 122 -13.58 -21.30 19.54
CA SER A 122 -13.12 -20.70 20.78
C SER A 122 -13.15 -19.17 20.72
N PRO A 123 -13.31 -18.46 21.85
CA PRO A 123 -13.24 -17.00 21.87
C PRO A 123 -11.79 -16.52 21.65
N PHE A 124 -11.65 -15.29 21.15
CA PHE A 124 -10.38 -14.57 21.16
C PHE A 124 -10.26 -13.83 22.49
N VAL A 125 -9.23 -14.15 23.28
CA VAL A 125 -9.16 -13.73 24.70
C VAL A 125 -8.03 -12.74 24.90
N PHE A 126 -8.31 -11.67 25.65
CA PHE A 126 -7.34 -10.71 26.16
C PHE A 126 -7.35 -10.76 27.68
N ILE A 127 -6.17 -10.84 28.28
CA ILE A 127 -5.97 -10.79 29.73
C ILE A 127 -5.06 -9.61 29.99
N PHE A 128 -5.55 -8.64 30.75
CA PHE A 128 -4.81 -7.47 31.21
C PHE A 128 -4.48 -7.66 32.70
N GLU A 129 -3.21 -7.56 33.05
CA GLU A 129 -2.72 -7.73 34.42
C GLU A 129 -1.91 -6.49 34.82
N ASP A 130 -2.37 -5.83 35.88
CA ASP A 130 -1.61 -4.79 36.59
C ASP A 130 -1.25 -5.27 38.01
N SER A 131 -0.66 -4.39 38.83
CA SER A 131 -0.21 -4.76 40.18
C SER A 131 -1.34 -5.17 41.14
N MET A 132 -2.60 -4.87 40.85
CA MET A 132 -3.75 -5.01 41.74
C MET A 132 -4.97 -5.70 41.09
N ILE A 133 -5.09 -5.67 39.77
CA ILE A 133 -6.28 -6.01 38.99
C ILE A 133 -5.88 -6.94 37.85
N LEU A 134 -6.68 -8.01 37.70
CA LEU A 134 -6.68 -8.88 36.54
C LEU A 134 -8.02 -8.73 35.82
N GLU A 135 -7.98 -8.30 34.56
CA GLU A 135 -9.15 -8.19 33.70
C GLU A 135 -9.04 -9.21 32.56
N ARG A 136 -10.06 -10.05 32.38
CA ARG A 136 -10.14 -11.02 31.28
C ARG A 136 -11.33 -10.68 30.41
N VAL A 137 -11.08 -10.49 29.12
CA VAL A 137 -12.08 -10.18 28.10
C VAL A 137 -12.11 -11.28 27.05
N GLU A 138 -13.31 -11.72 26.69
CA GLU A 138 -13.52 -12.79 25.71
C GLU A 138 -14.36 -12.26 24.55
N TYR A 139 -13.80 -12.30 23.33
CA TYR A 139 -14.49 -11.88 22.12
C TYR A 139 -14.98 -13.09 21.33
N SER A 140 -16.26 -13.08 21.00
CA SER A 140 -16.84 -14.09 20.11
C SER A 140 -16.22 -13.99 18.72
N THR A 141 -15.72 -15.12 18.21
CA THR A 141 -15.19 -15.22 16.85
C THR A 141 -16.24 -15.73 15.88
N TYR A 142 -16.16 -15.31 14.62
CA TYR A 142 -17.02 -15.78 13.54
C TYR A 142 -16.20 -16.12 12.30
N VAL A 143 -16.74 -17.03 11.50
CA VAL A 143 -16.15 -17.42 10.22
C VAL A 143 -16.74 -16.52 9.15
N ILE A 144 -15.88 -15.80 8.43
CA ILE A 144 -16.24 -15.10 7.20
C ILE A 144 -15.58 -15.83 6.03
N LYS A 145 -16.28 -15.86 4.88
CA LYS A 145 -15.66 -16.14 3.59
C LYS A 145 -14.38 -15.30 3.44
N ASP A 146 -13.34 -15.87 2.84
CA ASP A 146 -12.11 -15.13 2.53
C ASP A 146 -12.41 -13.75 1.96
N MET A 147 -11.61 -12.76 2.37
CA MET A 147 -11.64 -11.46 1.71
C MET A 147 -11.07 -11.69 0.31
N ASP A 148 -11.91 -11.55 -0.71
CA ASP A 148 -11.51 -11.76 -2.09
C ASP A 148 -10.42 -10.73 -2.44
N ASN A 149 -9.18 -11.18 -2.54
CA ASN A 149 -8.02 -10.33 -2.89
C ASN A 149 -7.96 -9.97 -4.38
N THR A 150 -8.98 -10.35 -5.14
CA THR A 150 -9.06 -10.19 -6.59
C THR A 150 -8.92 -8.73 -6.97
N GLY A 151 -7.81 -8.39 -7.64
CA GLY A 151 -7.53 -7.03 -8.12
C GLY A 151 -6.82 -6.10 -7.13
N LEU A 152 -6.46 -6.57 -5.93
CA LEU A 152 -5.70 -5.80 -4.92
C LEU A 152 -4.27 -6.32 -4.69
N THR A 153 -3.73 -7.00 -5.69
CA THR A 153 -2.35 -7.52 -5.69
C THR A 153 -1.49 -6.70 -6.63
N LEU A 154 -0.46 -6.06 -6.08
CA LEU A 154 0.51 -5.28 -6.86
C LEU A 154 1.28 -6.18 -7.83
N ASP A 155 1.34 -5.76 -9.09
CA ASP A 155 2.27 -6.36 -10.05
C ASP A 155 3.69 -5.82 -9.82
N LYS A 156 4.54 -6.65 -9.23
CA LYS A 156 5.93 -6.30 -8.90
C LYS A 156 6.82 -6.20 -10.15
N ASP A 157 6.44 -6.89 -11.23
CA ASP A 157 7.22 -6.92 -12.46
C ASP A 157 6.94 -5.70 -13.35
N HIS A 158 5.80 -5.04 -13.13
CA HIS A 158 5.35 -3.89 -13.92
C HIS A 158 5.02 -2.66 -13.05
N VAL A 159 6.02 -2.16 -12.32
CA VAL A 159 5.92 -0.95 -11.49
C VAL A 159 6.16 0.29 -12.35
N ILE A 160 5.30 1.30 -12.25
CA ILE A 160 5.44 2.63 -12.88
C ILE A 160 6.36 3.53 -12.07
N PHE A 161 6.19 3.59 -10.75
CA PHE A 161 7.05 4.40 -9.90
C PHE A 161 7.22 3.82 -8.50
N GLU A 162 8.35 4.16 -7.89
CA GLU A 162 8.65 3.87 -6.49
C GLU A 162 9.12 5.13 -5.77
N CYS A 163 8.57 5.41 -4.60
CA CYS A 163 9.00 6.51 -3.74
C CYS A 163 9.12 6.07 -2.28
N ILE A 164 10.27 6.33 -1.66
CA ILE A 164 10.48 6.18 -0.21
C ILE A 164 10.60 7.57 0.39
N MET A 165 9.76 7.88 1.38
CA MET A 165 9.76 9.16 2.07
C MET A 165 9.51 9.03 3.57
N LYS A 166 9.79 10.10 4.32
CA LYS A 166 9.45 10.19 5.74
C LYS A 166 7.95 10.33 5.98
N GLY A 167 7.46 9.57 6.96
CA GLY A 167 6.03 9.56 7.30
C GLY A 167 5.49 10.90 7.80
N ASP A 168 6.28 11.66 8.57
CA ASP A 168 5.85 12.94 9.13
C ASP A 168 5.53 14.00 8.06
N VAL A 169 6.30 14.01 6.97
CA VAL A 169 6.09 14.90 5.82
C VAL A 169 4.82 14.51 5.08
N LEU A 170 4.61 13.21 4.84
CA LEU A 170 3.40 12.72 4.20
C LEU A 170 2.15 13.00 5.05
N TYR A 171 2.22 12.80 6.36
CA TYR A 171 1.12 13.10 7.28
C TYR A 171 0.71 14.58 7.21
N LYS A 172 1.68 15.50 7.21
CA LYS A 172 1.42 16.94 7.08
C LYS A 172 0.76 17.26 5.74
N ALA A 173 1.27 16.71 4.63
CA ALA A 173 0.69 16.92 3.31
C ALA A 173 -0.76 16.39 3.22
N LEU A 174 -1.03 15.18 3.71
CA LEU A 174 -2.39 14.62 3.75
C LEU A 174 -3.34 15.44 4.64
N LYS A 175 -2.83 15.96 5.77
CA LYS A 175 -3.60 16.85 6.66
C LYS A 175 -3.98 18.15 5.94
N GLU A 176 -3.04 18.76 5.22
CA GLU A 176 -3.31 19.96 4.42
C GLU A 176 -4.34 19.70 3.33
N LEU A 177 -4.23 18.58 2.59
CA LEU A 177 -5.24 18.17 1.59
C LEU A 177 -6.64 18.03 2.20
N LYS A 178 -6.73 17.53 3.42
CA LYS A 178 -8.00 17.41 4.15
C LYS A 178 -8.54 18.76 4.59
N GLU A 179 -7.68 19.67 5.03
CA GLU A 179 -8.06 21.02 5.47
C GLU A 179 -8.61 21.88 4.32
N ILE A 180 -8.19 21.63 3.09
CA ILE A 180 -8.69 22.30 1.88
C ILE A 180 -9.92 21.62 1.22
N ASP A 181 -10.53 20.64 1.91
CA ASP A 181 -11.68 19.87 1.43
C ASP A 181 -11.46 19.23 0.04
N CYS A 182 -10.30 18.59 -0.12
CA CYS A 182 -9.95 17.88 -1.35
C CYS A 182 -10.93 16.73 -1.61
N LYS A 183 -11.49 16.65 -2.82
CA LYS A 183 -12.35 15.52 -3.24
C LYS A 183 -11.58 14.53 -4.09
N GLU A 184 -10.70 15.05 -4.94
CA GLU A 184 -9.95 14.31 -5.94
C GLU A 184 -8.47 14.61 -5.80
N CYS A 185 -7.64 13.56 -5.71
CA CYS A 185 -6.20 13.69 -5.49
C CYS A 185 -5.43 13.03 -6.63
N TYR A 186 -4.52 13.79 -7.24
CA TYR A 186 -3.56 13.27 -8.21
C TYR A 186 -2.19 13.17 -7.55
N VAL A 187 -1.54 12.02 -7.70
CA VAL A 187 -0.15 11.81 -7.32
C VAL A 187 0.69 12.04 -8.55
N TYR A 188 1.54 13.07 -8.53
CA TYR A 188 2.41 13.42 -9.64
C TYR A 188 3.87 13.13 -9.27
N VAL A 189 4.53 12.31 -10.07
CA VAL A 189 5.93 11.96 -9.90
C VAL A 189 6.69 12.21 -11.19
N LYS A 190 7.83 12.90 -11.11
CA LYS A 190 8.74 13.08 -12.24
C LYS A 190 10.17 13.06 -11.74
N THR A 191 11.03 12.30 -12.42
CA THR A 191 12.48 12.34 -12.16
C THR A 191 13.20 13.05 -13.30
N SER A 192 14.31 13.70 -12.98
CA SER A 192 15.16 14.40 -13.94
C SER A 192 16.48 13.65 -14.13
N SER A 193 17.00 13.66 -15.35
CA SER A 193 18.31 13.06 -15.66
C SER A 193 19.48 13.74 -14.92
N ASP A 194 19.33 15.03 -14.55
CA ASP A 194 20.32 15.78 -13.77
C ASP A 194 20.12 15.64 -12.24
N GLY A 195 19.05 14.97 -11.79
CA GLY A 195 18.74 14.72 -10.37
C GLY A 195 18.36 15.94 -9.52
N ASP A 196 18.42 17.15 -10.08
CA ASP A 196 18.16 18.42 -9.37
C ASP A 196 16.67 18.85 -9.43
N GLU A 197 15.87 18.23 -10.31
CA GLU A 197 14.44 18.52 -10.50
C GLU A 197 13.54 17.29 -10.30
N ASP A 198 13.90 16.42 -9.36
CA ASP A 198 13.01 15.35 -8.94
C ASP A 198 11.81 15.93 -8.19
N VAL A 199 10.61 15.64 -8.68
CA VAL A 199 9.36 16.21 -8.16
C VAL A 199 8.43 15.08 -7.75
N PHE A 200 8.04 15.08 -6.48
CA PHE A 200 6.88 14.37 -5.97
C PHE A 200 5.87 15.41 -5.49
N ALA A 201 4.64 15.37 -6.00
CA ALA A 201 3.61 16.33 -5.65
C ALA A 201 2.22 15.69 -5.54
N PHE A 202 1.41 16.24 -4.65
CA PHE A 202 -0.02 16.00 -4.62
C PHE A 202 -0.73 17.17 -5.28
N ILE A 203 -1.68 16.87 -6.15
CA ILE A 203 -2.54 17.87 -6.76
C ILE A 203 -3.96 17.58 -6.29
N SER A 204 -4.52 18.50 -5.53
CA SER A 204 -5.92 18.43 -5.10
C SER A 204 -6.80 19.13 -6.10
N LYS A 205 -7.95 18.52 -6.41
CA LYS A 205 -9.05 19.15 -7.12
C LYS A 205 -10.25 19.27 -6.17
N SER A 206 -10.67 20.50 -5.92
CA SER A 206 -11.85 20.87 -5.12
C SER A 206 -12.81 21.72 -5.96
N GLU A 207 -13.95 22.12 -5.39
CA GLU A 207 -14.92 22.99 -6.09
C GLU A 207 -14.33 24.35 -6.47
N LEU A 208 -13.30 24.81 -5.75
CA LEU A 208 -12.63 26.09 -5.98
C LEU A 208 -11.53 26.01 -7.05
N GLY A 209 -11.18 24.80 -7.50
CA GLY A 209 -10.19 24.57 -8.54
C GLY A 209 -9.07 23.61 -8.10
N PHE A 210 -7.92 23.75 -8.76
CA PHE A 210 -6.73 22.94 -8.47
C PHE A 210 -5.79 23.63 -7.50
N SER A 211 -5.23 22.86 -6.58
CA SER A 211 -4.10 23.26 -5.73
C SER A 211 -3.04 22.16 -5.78
N LYS A 212 -1.77 22.55 -5.60
CA LYS A 212 -0.63 21.63 -5.65
C LYS A 212 0.24 21.77 -4.41
N ILE A 213 0.61 20.64 -3.84
CA ILE A 213 1.54 20.51 -2.72
C ILE A 213 2.77 19.76 -3.24
N ARG A 214 3.90 20.45 -3.33
CA ARG A 214 5.18 19.82 -3.72
C ARG A 214 5.91 19.36 -2.47
N LEU A 215 6.27 18.10 -2.43
CA LEU A 215 7.10 17.58 -1.36
C LEU A 215 8.56 18.01 -1.57
N PRO A 216 9.31 18.35 -0.51
CA PRO A 216 10.72 18.70 -0.64
C PRO A 216 11.53 17.51 -1.18
N SER A 217 12.29 17.73 -2.26
CA SER A 217 13.16 16.73 -2.90
C SER A 217 14.47 16.45 -2.15
N ASN A 218 14.63 17.00 -0.94
CA ASN A 218 15.80 16.76 -0.11
C ASN A 218 15.92 15.26 0.19
N LYS A 219 17.13 14.69 0.00
CA LYS A 219 17.42 13.26 0.28
C LYS A 219 17.14 12.83 1.73
N SER A 220 17.06 13.80 2.64
CA SER A 220 16.67 13.58 4.04
C SER A 220 15.17 13.39 4.25
N ILE A 221 14.35 13.67 3.24
CA ILE A 221 12.88 13.57 3.26
C ILE A 221 12.43 12.50 2.26
N ILE A 222 12.91 12.59 1.01
CA ILE A 222 12.69 11.60 -0.03
C ILE A 222 13.99 10.81 -0.19
N GLU A 223 14.01 9.58 0.32
CA GLU A 223 15.20 8.72 0.29
C GLU A 223 15.41 8.08 -1.08
N LYS A 224 14.31 7.76 -1.77
CA LYS A 224 14.30 7.15 -3.10
C LYS A 224 13.12 7.70 -3.90
N LEU A 225 13.36 8.06 -5.16
CA LEU A 225 12.32 8.40 -6.13
C LEU A 225 12.75 7.87 -7.50
N GLN A 226 11.98 6.95 -8.07
CA GLN A 226 12.27 6.33 -9.36
C GLN A 226 10.98 6.16 -10.16
N VAL A 227 11.06 6.41 -11.46
CA VAL A 227 9.98 6.18 -12.44
C VAL A 227 10.52 5.20 -13.47
N TYR A 228 9.69 4.27 -13.93
CA TYR A 228 10.10 3.18 -14.82
C TYR A 228 9.30 3.17 -16.13
N GLU A 229 9.80 2.47 -17.15
CA GLU A 229 9.16 2.31 -18.48
C GLU A 229 8.14 1.15 -18.54
N ASN A 230 7.62 0.73 -17.37
CA ASN A 230 6.70 -0.41 -17.16
C ASN A 230 7.35 -1.79 -16.97
N ASP A 231 8.67 -1.89 -16.89
CA ASP A 231 9.41 -3.17 -16.74
C ASP A 231 10.15 -3.27 -15.39
N SER A 232 9.80 -2.42 -14.42
CA SER A 232 10.42 -2.30 -13.08
C SER A 232 11.94 -2.11 -13.06
N THR A 233 12.61 -2.00 -14.22
CA THR A 233 14.09 -2.07 -14.32
C THR A 233 14.66 -0.91 -15.12
N THR A 234 13.96 -0.46 -16.17
CA THR A 234 14.37 0.66 -17.00
C THR A 234 13.87 1.96 -16.39
N ILE A 235 14.80 2.76 -15.85
CA ILE A 235 14.48 4.06 -15.25
C ILE A 235 14.18 5.08 -16.35
N CYS A 236 12.99 5.66 -16.30
CA CYS A 236 12.56 6.75 -17.14
C CYS A 236 12.90 8.09 -16.50
N HIS A 237 13.54 8.96 -17.29
CA HIS A 237 13.76 10.36 -16.92
C HIS A 237 12.87 11.26 -17.77
N ASP A 238 12.47 12.39 -17.18
CA ASP A 238 11.70 13.45 -17.80
C ASP A 238 10.26 13.10 -18.23
N VAL A 239 9.80 11.86 -17.99
CA VAL A 239 8.42 11.40 -18.18
C VAL A 239 7.70 11.35 -16.83
N PRO A 240 6.53 11.98 -16.66
CA PRO A 240 5.80 11.93 -15.42
C PRO A 240 4.97 10.64 -15.29
N ALA A 241 4.95 10.09 -14.07
CA ALA A 241 3.95 9.13 -13.64
C ALA A 241 2.85 9.87 -12.88
N ILE A 242 1.59 9.63 -13.24
CA ILE A 242 0.44 10.30 -12.63
C ILE A 242 -0.56 9.23 -12.22
N GLY A 243 -0.93 9.22 -10.93
CA GLY A 243 -2.03 8.39 -10.44
C GLY A 243 -3.20 9.23 -9.95
N PHE A 244 -4.43 8.72 -10.09
CA PHE A 244 -5.67 9.44 -9.79
C PHE A 244 -6.53 8.70 -8.76
N PHE A 245 -6.76 9.33 -7.61
CA PHE A 245 -7.41 8.70 -6.47
C PHE A 245 -8.58 9.53 -5.93
N ASP A 246 -9.60 8.82 -5.45
CA ASP A 246 -10.63 9.38 -4.58
C ASP A 246 -10.00 9.76 -3.24
N PHE A 247 -10.09 11.04 -2.85
CA PHE A 247 -9.43 11.50 -1.62
C PHE A 247 -10.06 10.92 -0.37
N ALA A 248 -11.36 10.55 -0.38
CA ALA A 248 -11.98 9.90 0.77
C ALA A 248 -11.37 8.51 1.05
N SER A 249 -10.91 7.82 0.01
CA SER A 249 -10.16 6.57 0.13
C SER A 249 -8.69 6.82 0.46
N PHE A 250 -8.07 7.81 -0.18
CA PHE A 250 -6.67 8.19 0.07
C PHE A 250 -6.45 8.72 1.51
N ASP A 251 -7.36 9.51 2.07
CA ASP A 251 -7.23 10.05 3.45
C ASP A 251 -7.21 8.96 4.53
N LYS A 252 -7.67 7.74 4.22
CA LYS A 252 -7.69 6.63 5.18
C LYS A 252 -6.29 6.25 5.64
N ILE A 253 -5.26 6.40 4.79
CA ILE A 253 -3.88 6.11 5.19
C ILE A 253 -3.32 7.14 6.17
N ARG A 254 -3.96 8.31 6.35
CA ARG A 254 -3.42 9.41 7.16
C ARG A 254 -3.13 9.00 8.61
N MET A 255 -3.94 8.15 9.22
CA MET A 255 -3.67 7.65 10.58
C MET A 255 -2.42 6.77 10.64
N SER A 256 -2.25 5.87 9.68
CA SER A 256 -1.05 5.04 9.53
C SER A 256 0.20 5.90 9.28
N THR A 257 0.09 6.95 8.45
CA THR A 257 1.23 7.85 8.17
C THR A 257 1.66 8.69 9.38
N LYS A 258 0.75 8.92 10.34
CA LYS A 258 1.06 9.67 11.58
C LYS A 258 2.11 8.97 12.43
N ILE A 259 2.08 7.64 12.44
CA ILE A 259 2.96 6.78 13.25
C ILE A 259 4.14 6.26 12.43
N ALA A 260 4.20 6.63 11.15
CA ALA A 260 5.18 6.14 10.21
C ALA A 260 6.53 6.83 10.38
N SER A 261 7.57 6.02 10.51
CA SER A 261 8.96 6.46 10.33
C SER A 261 9.28 6.62 8.84
N LYS A 262 8.88 5.62 8.03
CA LYS A 262 9.09 5.56 6.58
C LYS A 262 7.84 5.07 5.88
N VAL A 263 7.63 5.60 4.69
CA VAL A 263 6.54 5.22 3.79
C VAL A 263 7.09 4.97 2.40
N LEU A 264 6.70 3.85 1.81
CA LEU A 264 7.08 3.40 0.49
C LEU A 264 5.81 3.33 -0.38
N PHE A 265 5.74 4.18 -1.39
CA PHE A 265 4.75 4.13 -2.45
C PHE A 265 5.29 3.31 -3.62
N ARG A 266 4.47 2.39 -4.12
CA ARG A 266 4.67 1.68 -5.38
C ARG A 266 3.36 1.71 -6.16
N MET A 267 3.42 2.11 -7.43
CA MET A 267 2.27 2.07 -8.32
C MET A 267 2.58 1.18 -9.50
N ASP A 268 1.67 0.30 -9.88
CA ASP A 268 1.82 -0.57 -11.05
C ASP A 268 1.09 -0.03 -12.29
N VAL A 269 1.32 -0.69 -13.42
CA VAL A 269 0.69 -0.38 -14.72
C VAL A 269 -0.83 -0.50 -14.74
N HIS A 270 -1.40 -1.21 -13.76
CA HIS A 270 -2.83 -1.44 -13.65
C HIS A 270 -3.54 -0.35 -12.82
N GLY A 271 -2.81 0.66 -12.35
CA GLY A 271 -3.35 1.72 -11.51
C GLY A 271 -3.59 1.26 -10.07
N LEU A 272 -2.90 0.21 -9.61
CA LEU A 272 -2.90 -0.15 -8.20
C LEU A 272 -1.73 0.52 -7.49
N LEU A 273 -2.04 1.19 -6.40
CA LEU A 273 -1.07 1.79 -5.50
C LEU A 273 -0.93 0.97 -4.21
N SER A 274 0.28 0.47 -3.98
CA SER A 274 0.71 -0.12 -2.71
C SER A 274 1.46 0.92 -1.88
N VAL A 275 1.02 1.11 -0.64
CA VAL A 275 1.61 2.01 0.34
C VAL A 275 2.05 1.17 1.54
N ASN A 276 3.37 0.97 1.64
CA ASN A 276 3.99 0.25 2.74
C ASN A 276 4.45 1.26 3.78
N ILE A 277 4.12 1.02 5.04
CA ILE A 277 4.32 1.94 6.15
C ILE A 277 5.04 1.21 7.27
N LEU A 278 6.21 1.73 7.66
CA LEU A 278 6.96 1.23 8.82
C LEU A 278 6.80 2.17 10.00
N SER A 279 6.41 1.61 11.14
CA SER A 279 6.46 2.30 12.42
C SER A 279 7.69 1.82 13.20
N GLN A 280 8.64 2.71 13.43
CA GLN A 280 9.74 2.44 14.36
C GLN A 280 9.22 2.68 15.78
N THR A 281 9.44 1.72 16.68
CA THR A 281 9.08 1.83 18.09
C THR A 281 10.36 1.83 18.91
N ASP A 282 10.71 2.99 19.48
CA ASP A 282 12.01 3.23 20.11
C ASP A 282 12.15 2.53 21.48
N ASP A 283 11.03 2.10 22.09
CA ASP A 283 10.98 1.57 23.46
C ASP A 283 11.04 0.03 23.52
N ILE A 284 11.15 -0.66 22.39
CA ILE A 284 11.21 -2.13 22.35
C ILE A 284 12.64 -2.60 22.56
N VAL A 285 12.94 -3.07 23.78
CA VAL A 285 14.20 -3.78 24.06
C VAL A 285 14.10 -5.19 23.47
N ILE A 286 14.81 -5.44 22.36
CA ILE A 286 14.94 -6.79 21.77
C ILE A 286 15.58 -7.73 22.80
N THR A 287 14.77 -8.53 23.48
CA THR A 287 15.22 -9.55 24.45
C THR A 287 15.70 -10.84 23.76
N ASP A 288 16.56 -10.73 22.75
CA ASP A 288 17.28 -11.90 22.21
C ASP A 288 18.70 -11.96 22.78
N LYS A 289 18.82 -12.47 24.02
CA LYS A 289 20.09 -12.87 24.63
C LYS A 289 20.06 -14.30 25.20
N THR A 290 19.42 -15.25 24.53
CA THR A 290 19.54 -16.71 24.82
C THR A 290 18.98 -17.45 23.60
N VAL A 291 19.64 -18.29 22.80
CA VAL A 291 20.83 -19.13 22.92
C VAL A 291 21.38 -19.31 21.49
N ALA A 292 22.54 -18.72 21.18
CA ALA A 292 23.28 -19.06 19.96
C ALA A 292 24.00 -20.41 20.15
N THR A 293 23.24 -21.51 20.14
CA THR A 293 23.82 -22.82 19.81
C THR A 293 23.99 -22.86 18.31
N LYS A 294 25.25 -22.90 17.89
CA LYS A 294 25.69 -23.08 16.51
C LYS A 294 25.04 -24.35 15.92
N SER A 295 23.94 -24.21 15.17
CA SER A 295 23.57 -25.17 14.14
C SER A 295 23.66 -24.45 12.80
N PHE A 296 24.73 -24.76 12.05
CA PHE A 296 24.75 -24.54 10.62
C PHE A 296 23.70 -25.48 10.02
N ASP A 297 22.54 -24.94 9.66
CA ASP A 297 21.70 -25.54 8.62
C ASP A 297 21.20 -24.43 7.69
N THR A 298 21.92 -24.32 6.58
CA THR A 298 21.55 -23.62 5.37
C THR A 298 20.34 -24.31 4.74
N THR A 299 19.13 -23.74 4.88
CA THR A 299 18.04 -23.82 3.87
C THR A 299 16.70 -23.13 4.24
N ASN A 300 16.60 -22.30 5.27
CA ASN A 300 15.37 -21.50 5.47
C ASN A 300 15.71 -20.08 5.94
N LYS A 301 15.72 -19.13 4.99
CA LYS A 301 15.77 -17.70 5.33
C LYS A 301 14.44 -17.31 5.95
N ARG A 302 14.30 -17.45 7.27
CA ARG A 302 13.27 -16.72 8.01
C ARG A 302 13.54 -15.23 7.77
N LEU A 303 12.56 -14.52 7.23
CA LEU A 303 12.64 -13.08 7.03
C LEU A 303 12.65 -12.40 8.39
N GLN A 304 13.85 -12.11 8.88
CA GLN A 304 14.04 -11.23 10.00
C GLN A 304 13.85 -9.81 9.49
N LEU A 305 12.91 -9.08 10.07
CA LEU A 305 12.87 -7.63 9.94
C LEU A 305 14.26 -7.09 10.34
N PRO A 306 14.75 -6.00 9.73
CA PRO A 306 15.99 -5.40 10.19
C PRO A 306 15.84 -5.04 11.66
N LYS A 307 16.94 -5.25 12.38
CA LYS A 307 17.05 -4.97 13.83
C LYS A 307 16.69 -3.52 14.22
N ASP A 308 16.58 -2.64 13.24
CA ASP A 308 16.28 -1.21 13.41
C ASP A 308 14.77 -0.89 13.35
N TYR A 309 13.90 -1.84 12.95
CA TYR A 309 12.45 -1.63 12.80
C TYR A 309 11.63 -2.71 13.52
N PRO A 310 11.48 -2.61 14.84
CA PRO A 310 10.73 -3.60 15.58
C PRO A 310 9.22 -3.42 15.37
N GLY A 311 8.59 -4.51 14.95
CA GLY A 311 7.26 -4.88 15.42
C GLY A 311 6.06 -4.55 14.54
N ILE A 312 5.97 -3.36 13.93
CA ILE A 312 4.72 -2.89 13.29
C ILE A 312 4.93 -2.51 11.83
N VAL A 313 4.22 -3.22 10.97
CA VAL A 313 4.22 -3.02 9.53
C VAL A 313 2.79 -2.87 9.03
N ILE A 314 2.52 -1.83 8.24
CA ILE A 314 1.21 -1.61 7.64
C ILE A 314 1.37 -1.58 6.13
N GLU A 315 0.61 -2.43 5.44
CA GLU A 315 0.47 -2.40 3.99
C GLU A 315 -0.94 -1.92 3.64
N VAL A 316 -1.02 -0.98 2.69
CA VAL A 316 -2.30 -0.53 2.12
C VAL A 316 -2.25 -0.66 0.62
N CYS A 317 -3.20 -1.39 0.04
CA CYS A 317 -3.41 -1.45 -1.41
C CYS A 317 -4.66 -0.66 -1.77
N MET A 318 -4.59 0.19 -2.78
CA MET A 318 -5.73 0.94 -3.30
C MET A 318 -5.73 1.03 -4.82
N ILE A 319 -6.92 0.98 -5.41
CA ILE A 319 -7.12 1.11 -6.85
C ILE A 319 -7.38 2.58 -7.20
N GLU A 320 -6.82 3.02 -8.31
CA GLU A 320 -7.14 4.31 -8.93
C GLU A 320 -8.64 4.46 -9.21
N LYS A 321 -9.11 5.71 -9.15
CA LYS A 321 -10.52 6.02 -9.41
C LYS A 321 -10.88 5.82 -10.88
N GLU A 322 -9.99 6.26 -11.78
CA GLU A 322 -10.16 6.18 -13.23
C GLU A 322 -8.80 6.33 -13.91
N ALA A 323 -8.60 5.64 -15.04
CA ALA A 323 -7.42 5.85 -15.87
C ALA A 323 -7.45 7.23 -16.52
N LEU A 324 -6.36 7.98 -16.40
CA LEU A 324 -6.28 9.34 -16.95
C LEU A 324 -6.16 9.31 -18.47
N ASP A 325 -7.00 10.09 -19.14
CA ASP A 325 -6.89 10.34 -20.57
C ASP A 325 -5.73 11.29 -20.91
N ASP A 326 -5.25 11.24 -22.15
CA ASP A 326 -4.14 12.08 -22.64
C ASP A 326 -4.38 13.58 -22.41
N TYR A 327 -5.65 14.02 -22.40
CA TYR A 327 -6.01 15.41 -22.15
C TYR A 327 -5.78 15.79 -20.69
N SER A 328 -6.28 14.99 -19.74
CA SER A 328 -6.10 15.24 -18.31
C SER A 328 -4.63 15.18 -17.91
N GLN A 329 -3.87 14.23 -18.47
CA GLN A 329 -2.42 14.15 -18.23
C GLN A 329 -1.71 15.45 -18.65
N ARG A 330 -2.01 15.99 -19.83
CA ARG A 330 -1.44 17.26 -20.32
C ARG A 330 -1.87 18.46 -19.47
N GLU A 331 -3.11 18.49 -18.99
CA GLU A 331 -3.59 19.57 -18.12
C GLU A 331 -2.81 19.58 -16.79
N ILE A 332 -2.63 18.40 -16.18
CA ILE A 332 -1.86 18.23 -14.96
C ILE A 332 -0.38 18.60 -15.17
N GLU A 333 0.22 18.18 -16.28
CA GLU A 333 1.58 18.58 -16.64
C GLU A 333 1.73 20.10 -16.79
N LEU A 334 0.78 20.76 -17.47
CA LEU A 334 0.78 22.21 -17.63
C LEU A 334 0.65 22.91 -16.27
N LEU A 335 -0.18 22.40 -15.37
CA LEU A 335 -0.32 22.91 -14.00
C LEU A 335 0.97 22.77 -13.18
N MET A 336 1.78 21.74 -13.47
CA MET A 336 3.10 21.58 -12.87
C MET A 336 4.15 22.51 -13.50
N GLN A 337 3.95 23.00 -14.71
CA GLN A 337 4.84 23.97 -15.36
C GLN A 337 4.51 25.42 -15.03
N THR A 338 3.33 25.72 -14.47
CA THR A 338 2.95 27.08 -14.05
C THR A 338 3.49 27.42 -12.66
N ASN A 339 3.93 28.66 -12.45
CA ASN A 339 4.27 29.16 -11.12
C ASN A 339 3.01 29.58 -10.34
N GLU A 340 3.16 30.03 -9.09
CA GLU A 340 2.06 30.49 -8.22
C GLU A 340 1.26 31.67 -8.81
N LEU A 341 1.83 32.40 -9.78
CA LEU A 341 1.22 33.52 -10.49
C LEU A 341 0.56 33.10 -11.82
N GLY A 342 0.57 31.81 -12.17
CA GLY A 342 0.02 31.29 -13.42
C GLY A 342 0.91 31.50 -14.65
N GLU A 343 2.14 31.99 -14.48
CA GLU A 343 3.10 32.13 -15.57
C GLU A 343 3.79 30.79 -15.84
N THR A 344 3.98 30.45 -17.10
CA THR A 344 4.74 29.25 -17.49
C THR A 344 6.21 29.43 -17.13
N VAL A 345 6.75 28.52 -16.32
CA VAL A 345 8.19 28.41 -16.05
C VAL A 345 8.84 27.95 -17.35
N ARG A 346 9.23 28.90 -18.19
CA ARG A 346 10.07 28.60 -19.36
C ARG A 346 11.45 28.20 -18.85
N ASN A 347 11.70 26.90 -18.78
CA ASN A 347 13.05 26.38 -18.71
C ASN A 347 13.79 26.82 -19.97
N VAL A 348 14.55 27.92 -19.87
CA VAL A 348 15.48 28.37 -20.89
C VAL A 348 16.66 27.40 -20.89
N LYS A 349 16.47 26.18 -21.43
CA LYS A 349 17.59 25.37 -21.88
C LYS A 349 18.17 26.11 -23.09
N GLY A 350 19.26 26.84 -22.84
CA GLY A 350 19.96 27.65 -23.82
C GLY A 350 20.31 26.83 -25.06
N LYS A 351 19.86 27.30 -26.22
CA LYS A 351 20.38 26.86 -27.51
C LYS A 351 21.88 27.17 -27.54
N SER A 352 22.71 26.15 -27.33
CA SER A 352 24.12 26.21 -27.70
C SER A 352 24.20 26.33 -29.22
N LYS A 353 24.46 27.56 -29.68
CA LYS A 353 24.75 27.88 -31.07
C LYS A 353 25.95 27.06 -31.54
N LYS A 354 25.72 26.01 -32.34
CA LYS A 354 26.75 25.53 -33.28
C LYS A 354 26.93 26.63 -34.33
N ARG A 355 28.02 27.40 -34.20
CA ARG A 355 28.57 28.22 -35.28
C ARG A 355 28.88 27.30 -36.45
N VAL A 356 28.13 27.44 -37.53
CA VAL A 356 28.52 26.97 -38.86
C VAL A 356 28.44 28.19 -39.77
N ASN A 357 29.60 28.69 -40.17
CA ASN A 357 29.73 29.56 -41.33
C ASN A 357 29.29 28.77 -42.57
N PRO A 358 28.55 29.41 -43.49
CA PRO A 358 29.22 29.68 -44.75
C PRO A 358 28.89 31.06 -45.32
N ASN A 359 29.93 31.70 -45.87
CA ASN A 359 29.81 32.69 -46.92
C ASN A 359 28.92 32.15 -48.03
N TYR A 360 27.90 32.92 -48.46
CA TYR A 360 27.64 33.20 -49.87
C TYR A 360 26.62 34.34 -49.97
N ASN A 361 26.95 35.35 -50.78
CA ASN A 361 26.07 36.44 -51.18
C ASN A 361 24.89 35.89 -52.02
N ASP A 362 23.66 36.35 -51.77
CA ASP A 362 22.88 37.02 -52.81
C ASP A 362 21.69 37.82 -52.25
N ARG A 363 21.34 38.88 -52.97
CA ARG A 363 20.29 39.86 -52.67
C ARG A 363 18.90 39.37 -53.08
N ASN A 364 17.87 39.89 -52.39
CA ASN A 364 16.59 40.43 -52.89
C ASN A 364 15.38 40.00 -52.05
N ASP A 365 14.89 40.96 -51.26
CA ASP A 365 13.55 41.56 -51.30
C ASP A 365 12.23 40.74 -51.35
N VAL A 366 11.29 41.31 -50.56
CA VAL A 366 9.81 41.34 -50.63
C VAL A 366 8.99 40.35 -49.79
N ASN A 367 8.34 40.95 -48.78
CA ASN A 367 7.02 40.69 -48.18
C ASN A 367 6.09 39.69 -48.89
N ASN A 368 5.32 38.90 -48.12
CA ASN A 368 3.89 39.15 -47.94
C ASN A 368 3.21 38.18 -46.97
N ASN A 369 2.23 38.73 -46.25
CA ASN A 369 1.29 38.08 -45.35
C ASN A 369 0.37 37.05 -46.03
N LEU A 370 -0.30 36.29 -45.15
CA LEU A 370 -1.74 36.06 -45.13
C LEU A 370 -2.28 34.71 -45.65
N LEU A 371 -2.93 34.02 -44.70
CA LEU A 371 -4.08 33.12 -44.85
C LEU A 371 -4.70 33.07 -46.25
N GLN A 372 -4.76 31.87 -46.84
CA GLN A 372 -5.86 31.47 -47.71
C GLN A 372 -5.97 29.94 -47.77
N MET A 373 -7.21 29.47 -47.55
CA MET A 373 -7.63 28.09 -47.64
C MET A 373 -7.94 27.67 -49.10
N GLU A 374 -8.10 26.35 -49.25
CA GLU A 374 -8.84 25.60 -50.28
C GLU A 374 -8.14 25.28 -51.62
N ASN A 375 -7.87 24.00 -51.89
CA ASN A 375 -8.83 23.10 -52.57
C ASN A 375 -8.25 21.73 -52.99
N HIS A 376 -9.06 20.70 -52.72
CA HIS A 376 -9.27 19.43 -53.44
C HIS A 376 -8.12 18.64 -54.09
N LYS A 377 -8.01 17.35 -53.70
CA LYS A 377 -7.94 16.22 -54.67
C LYS A 377 -8.20 14.82 -54.05
N LYS A 378 -9.34 14.27 -54.47
CA LYS A 378 -9.65 12.89 -54.93
C LYS A 378 -9.37 11.66 -54.03
N ILE A 379 -10.51 11.09 -53.63
CA ILE A 379 -10.83 9.70 -53.26
C ILE A 379 -10.40 8.69 -54.35
N ARG A 380 -9.93 7.50 -53.92
CA ARG A 380 -10.07 6.22 -54.64
C ARG A 380 -10.31 5.08 -53.64
N ILE A 381 -11.45 4.40 -53.82
CA ILE A 381 -11.85 3.10 -53.27
C ILE A 381 -11.31 2.00 -54.20
N PRO A 382 -11.10 0.77 -53.71
CA PRO A 382 -11.52 -0.42 -54.48
C PRO A 382 -12.50 -1.31 -53.70
N GLU A 383 -13.39 -1.90 -54.49
CA GLU A 383 -14.59 -2.66 -54.14
C GLU A 383 -14.32 -4.08 -53.61
N SER A 384 -15.43 -4.63 -53.10
CA SER A 384 -15.72 -5.87 -52.39
C SER A 384 -15.61 -7.18 -53.21
N ASN A 385 -15.53 -8.32 -52.49
CA ASN A 385 -16.52 -9.42 -52.53
C ASN A 385 -15.95 -10.72 -51.91
N ASN A 386 -16.55 -11.25 -50.85
CA ASN A 386 -17.51 -12.36 -50.94
C ASN A 386 -17.96 -12.85 -49.55
N ILE A 387 -19.26 -13.08 -49.47
CA ILE A 387 -20.03 -13.70 -48.38
C ILE A 387 -20.13 -15.20 -48.66
N GLN A 388 -20.11 -16.04 -47.61
CA GLN A 388 -20.94 -17.24 -47.57
C GLN A 388 -21.29 -17.62 -46.12
N GLU A 389 -22.58 -17.57 -45.83
CA GLU A 389 -23.28 -18.13 -44.65
C GLU A 389 -23.59 -19.62 -44.90
N GLU A 390 -23.71 -20.40 -43.81
CA GLU A 390 -24.71 -21.46 -43.51
C GLU A 390 -24.22 -22.22 -42.24
N LYS A 391 -24.85 -22.05 -41.06
CA LYS A 391 -26.08 -22.64 -40.49
C LYS A 391 -25.91 -24.03 -39.84
N ASP A 392 -26.11 -24.02 -38.52
CA ASP A 392 -26.83 -24.93 -37.59
C ASP A 392 -26.81 -26.45 -37.79
N ASP A 393 -26.41 -27.20 -36.75
CA ASP A 393 -27.31 -28.11 -36.01
C ASP A 393 -26.66 -28.72 -34.74
N GLN A 394 -27.55 -29.23 -33.90
CA GLN A 394 -27.55 -29.40 -32.43
C GLN A 394 -26.83 -30.64 -31.82
N ASP A 395 -26.64 -30.51 -30.50
CA ASP A 395 -26.83 -31.51 -29.42
C ASP A 395 -25.69 -32.39 -28.85
N ASN A 396 -25.51 -32.16 -27.54
CA ASN A 396 -25.42 -33.11 -26.40
C ASN A 396 -24.07 -33.57 -25.81
N HIS A 397 -24.09 -33.53 -24.45
CA HIS A 397 -23.21 -34.18 -23.45
C HIS A 397 -21.78 -33.62 -23.34
N GLU A 398 -21.17 -33.35 -22.19
CA GLU A 398 -21.30 -33.87 -20.83
C GLU A 398 -20.54 -32.92 -19.86
N GLU A 399 -20.91 -32.95 -18.59
CA GLU A 399 -20.28 -32.26 -17.47
C GLU A 399 -18.84 -32.73 -17.25
N GLU A 400 -17.85 -31.81 -17.27
CA GLU A 400 -16.57 -32.03 -16.60
C GLU A 400 -16.16 -30.76 -15.84
N ASP A 401 -16.21 -30.88 -14.52
CA ASP A 401 -15.64 -29.98 -13.53
C ASP A 401 -14.15 -29.75 -13.83
N GLN A 402 -13.82 -28.61 -14.42
CA GLN A 402 -12.46 -28.11 -14.44
C GLN A 402 -12.21 -27.34 -13.15
N SER A 403 -11.52 -28.04 -12.25
CA SER A 403 -10.79 -27.51 -11.10
C SER A 403 -10.06 -26.22 -11.45
N ASN A 404 -10.62 -25.09 -11.00
CA ASN A 404 -9.91 -23.83 -10.96
C ASN A 404 -8.84 -23.93 -9.86
N ASN A 405 -7.60 -24.19 -10.29
CA ASN A 405 -6.40 -23.94 -9.51
C ASN A 405 -6.35 -22.45 -9.14
N SER A 406 -6.88 -22.09 -7.97
CA SER A 406 -6.62 -20.81 -7.35
C SER A 406 -5.29 -20.91 -6.61
N THR A 407 -4.22 -20.48 -7.27
CA THR A 407 -2.91 -20.30 -6.66
C THR A 407 -3.03 -19.23 -5.56
N TYR A 408 -2.94 -19.64 -4.30
CA TYR A 408 -2.88 -18.75 -3.14
C TYR A 408 -1.61 -17.90 -3.19
N PRO A 409 -1.69 -16.57 -2.99
CA PRO A 409 -0.48 -15.81 -2.78
C PRO A 409 -0.31 -15.48 -1.28
N TYR A 410 0.87 -15.88 -0.79
CA TYR A 410 1.60 -15.39 0.39
C TYR A 410 1.25 -15.99 1.76
N GLY A 411 2.02 -17.01 2.15
CA GLY A 411 2.47 -17.11 3.53
C GLY A 411 3.31 -15.88 3.89
N THR A 412 3.46 -15.59 5.17
CA THR A 412 4.23 -14.50 5.80
C THR A 412 5.70 -14.32 5.36
N ASN A 413 6.16 -15.13 4.40
CA ASN A 413 7.43 -14.98 3.71
C ASN A 413 7.47 -13.82 2.70
N ASP A 414 6.43 -13.00 2.59
CA ASP A 414 6.41 -11.80 1.75
C ASP A 414 6.10 -10.54 2.59
N LEU A 415 6.83 -10.39 3.69
CA LEU A 415 6.97 -9.09 4.38
C LEU A 415 7.30 -7.99 3.35
N PRO A 416 6.75 -6.77 3.49
CA PRO A 416 7.05 -5.69 2.57
C PRO A 416 8.54 -5.40 2.60
N LEU A 417 9.20 -5.75 1.51
CA LEU A 417 10.61 -5.50 1.29
C LEU A 417 10.81 -3.98 1.15
N PHE A 418 11.11 -3.36 2.27
CA PHE A 418 11.88 -2.11 2.34
C PHE A 418 13.35 -2.32 1.93
N PHE A 419 13.71 -3.53 1.45
CA PHE A 419 15.07 -3.95 1.08
C PHE A 419 15.18 -4.26 -0.40
#